data_AF-A0A094NSY2-F1
#
_entry.id   AF-A0A094NSY2-F1
#
_cell.length_a   1.000
_cell.length_b   1.000
_cell.length_c   1.000
_cell.angle_alpha   90.00
_cell.angle_beta   90.00
_cell.angle_gamma   90.00
#
_symmetry.space_group_name_H-M   'P 1'
#
loop_
_entity.id
_entity.type
_entity.pdbx_description
1 polymer ?
#
loop_
_entity_poly.entity_id
_entity_poly.type
_entity_poly.pdbx_seq_one_letter_code
_entity_poly.pdbx_strand_id
1 'polypeptide(L)'
;FLLKTHVRPERVLYVSSQNASTISPVFANRLEYSKKEKKIVVTLHNLQKNDSDLYVCTGILKNSSFSSVNGSGTMILIREVEQTDCSNSSWGIYGLIVVVALLFSVLTCCTFYRVN
;
A
#
# COMPACT_ATOMS: atom_id res chain seq x y z
N PHE A 1 -7.32 3.34 10.98
CA PHE A 1 -7.76 4.61 11.58
C PHE A 1 -6.90 5.71 10.99
N LEU A 2 -7.43 6.58 10.14
CA LEU A 2 -6.75 7.82 9.73
C LEU A 2 -7.79 8.94 9.73
N LEU A 3 -8.09 9.43 10.93
CA LEU A 3 -8.87 10.66 11.11
C LEU A 3 -7.91 11.71 11.67
N LYS A 4 -7.26 12.49 10.79
CA LYS A 4 -6.52 13.70 11.18
C LYS A 4 -7.47 14.89 11.02
N THR A 5 -8.01 15.37 12.13
CA THR A 5 -8.80 16.60 12.17
C THR A 5 -7.86 17.80 12.04
N HIS A 6 -7.92 18.46 10.89
CA HIS A 6 -7.37 19.80 10.61
C HIS A 6 -6.05 20.16 11.33
N VAL A 7 -5.03 19.32 11.14
CA VAL A 7 -3.65 19.65 11.52
C VAL A 7 -3.06 20.49 10.40
N ARG A 8 -2.42 21.62 10.74
CA ARG A 8 -1.67 22.42 9.77
C ARG A 8 -0.72 21.49 9.01
N PRO A 9 -0.81 21.38 7.67
CA PRO A 9 -0.01 20.40 6.94
C PRO A 9 1.47 20.70 7.14
N GLU A 10 2.22 19.67 7.53
CA GLU A 10 3.66 19.75 7.70
C GLU A 10 4.33 19.82 6.32
N ARG A 11 5.34 20.67 6.19
CA ARG A 11 5.98 20.90 4.90
C ARG A 11 6.97 19.77 4.61
N VAL A 12 6.63 18.92 3.64
CA VAL A 12 7.53 17.85 3.17
C VAL A 12 8.64 18.39 2.27
N LEU A 13 8.26 19.20 1.27
CA LEU A 13 9.15 19.80 0.27
C LEU A 13 8.67 21.22 -0.07
N TYR A 14 9.60 22.16 -0.17
CA TYR A 14 9.40 23.47 -0.79
C TYR A 14 10.23 23.58 -2.06
N VAL A 15 9.64 24.06 -3.15
CA VAL A 15 10.36 24.38 -4.39
C VAL A 15 10.00 25.79 -4.81
N SER A 16 10.99 26.67 -4.90
CA SER A 16 10.79 28.06 -5.31
C SER A 16 10.88 28.22 -6.84
N SER A 17 10.39 29.35 -7.34
CA SER A 17 10.55 29.72 -8.74
C SER A 17 12.02 30.01 -9.11
N GLN A 18 12.87 30.31 -8.13
CA GLN A 18 14.29 30.65 -8.30
C GLN A 18 15.19 29.41 -8.16
N ASN A 19 14.62 28.21 -8.31
CA ASN A 19 15.30 26.92 -8.18
C ASN A 19 15.90 26.61 -6.80
N ALA A 20 15.57 27.41 -5.78
CA ALA A 20 15.85 27.04 -4.39
C ALA A 20 14.83 26.01 -3.90
N SER A 21 15.29 25.06 -3.09
CA SER A 21 14.41 24.06 -2.48
C SER A 21 14.78 23.78 -1.03
N THR A 22 13.81 23.25 -0.29
CA THR A 22 14.00 22.85 1.09
C THR A 22 13.24 21.57 1.33
N ILE A 23 13.93 20.53 1.77
CA ILE A 23 13.36 19.24 2.16
C ILE A 23 13.26 19.25 3.69
N SER A 24 12.14 18.77 4.24
CA SER A 24 12.02 18.63 5.69
C SER A 24 13.05 17.63 6.22
N PRO A 25 13.69 17.90 7.38
CA PRO A 25 14.71 17.02 7.95
C PRO A 25 14.27 15.57 8.14
N VAL A 26 12.97 15.33 8.40
CA VAL A 26 12.40 13.98 8.58
C VAL A 26 12.51 13.13 7.30
N PHE A 27 12.59 13.78 6.15
CA PHE A 27 12.71 13.17 4.83
C PHE A 27 14.12 13.29 4.24
N ALA A 28 15.09 13.83 5.00
CA ALA A 28 16.46 13.99 4.55
C ALA A 28 17.06 12.64 4.09
N ASN A 29 17.81 12.67 3.00
CA ASN A 29 18.48 11.50 2.39
C ASN A 29 17.55 10.38 1.88
N ARG A 30 16.22 10.54 1.99
CA ARG A 30 15.22 9.59 1.48
C ARG A 30 14.31 10.19 0.43
N LEU A 31 14.15 11.51 0.42
CA LEU A 31 13.31 12.21 -0.55
C LEU A 31 14.16 12.87 -1.63
N GLU A 32 13.81 12.58 -2.87
CA GLU A 32 14.32 13.24 -4.06
C GLU A 32 13.17 13.91 -4.81
N TYR A 33 13.49 14.94 -5.58
CA TYR A 33 12.51 15.53 -6.48
C TYR A 33 13.13 15.90 -7.82
N SER A 34 12.32 15.86 -8.87
CA SER A 34 12.65 16.43 -10.17
C SER A 34 11.59 17.44 -10.60
N LYS A 35 12.03 18.48 -11.31
CA LYS A 35 11.15 19.50 -11.87
C LYS A 35 11.29 19.48 -13.39
N LYS A 36 10.19 19.18 -14.08
CA LYS A 36 10.08 19.26 -15.54
C LYS A 36 8.96 20.25 -15.86
N GLU A 37 9.33 21.43 -16.35
CA GLU A 37 8.39 22.52 -16.64
C GLU A 37 7.50 22.87 -15.43
N LYS A 38 6.19 22.62 -15.52
CA LYS A 38 5.18 22.84 -14.48
C LYS A 38 4.89 21.60 -13.63
N LYS A 39 5.63 20.51 -13.85
CA LYS A 39 5.49 19.24 -13.13
C LYS A 39 6.63 19.07 -12.13
N ILE A 40 6.26 18.81 -10.88
CA ILE A 40 7.19 18.36 -9.83
C ILE A 40 6.89 16.89 -9.58
N VAL A 41 7.91 16.05 -9.64
CA VAL A 41 7.84 14.63 -9.27
C VAL A 41 8.63 14.47 -7.98
N VAL A 42 7.99 13.91 -6.97
CA VAL A 42 8.61 13.62 -5.67
C VAL A 42 8.75 12.11 -5.55
N THR A 43 9.96 11.65 -5.26
CA THR A 43 10.28 10.24 -5.04
C THR A 43 10.71 10.08 -3.60
N LEU A 44 10.03 9.21 -2.84
CA LEU A 44 10.38 8.90 -1.46
C LEU A 44 10.87 7.45 -1.39
N HIS A 45 12.13 7.29 -1.00
CA HIS A 45 12.82 6.03 -0.83
C HIS A 45 12.74 5.54 0.62
N ASN A 46 12.97 4.24 0.82
CA ASN A 46 13.03 3.61 2.14
C ASN A 46 11.83 4.01 3.02
N LEU A 47 10.62 3.76 2.51
CA LEU A 47 9.35 4.11 3.13
C LEU A 47 9.25 3.55 4.56
N GLN A 48 8.79 4.37 5.49
CA GLN A 48 8.60 4.04 6.89
C GLN A 48 7.12 4.08 7.25
N LYS A 49 6.69 3.28 8.23
CA LYS A 49 5.28 3.26 8.70
C LYS A 49 4.73 4.66 9.02
N ASN A 50 5.59 5.52 9.56
CA ASN A 50 5.28 6.89 9.95
C ASN A 50 5.15 7.87 8.77
N ASP A 51 5.53 7.45 7.56
CA ASP A 51 5.29 8.21 6.32
C ASP A 51 3.84 8.02 5.81
N SER A 52 2.98 7.31 6.54
CA SER A 52 1.56 7.16 6.18
C SER A 52 0.78 8.45 6.45
N ASP A 53 0.37 9.16 5.40
CA ASP A 53 -0.43 10.37 5.52
C ASP A 53 -1.14 10.76 4.21
N LEU A 54 -1.91 11.85 4.25
CA LEU A 54 -2.43 12.53 3.06
C LEU A 54 -1.43 13.59 2.57
N TYR A 55 -0.81 13.34 1.43
CA TYR A 55 0.13 14.25 0.79
C TYR A 55 -0.60 15.20 -0.15
N VAL A 56 -0.41 16.50 -0.02
CA VAL A 56 -1.08 17.53 -0.85
C VAL A 56 -0.05 18.45 -1.49
N CYS A 57 -0.20 18.69 -2.79
CA CYS A 57 0.57 19.72 -3.48
C CYS A 57 -0.10 21.09 -3.28
N THR A 58 0.65 22.06 -2.78
CA THR A 58 0.17 23.44 -2.62
C THR A 58 0.99 24.40 -3.47
N GLY A 59 0.33 25.11 -4.39
CA GLY A 59 0.92 26.20 -5.17
C GLY A 59 0.70 27.55 -4.49
N ILE A 60 1.73 28.39 -4.43
CA ILE A 60 1.66 29.75 -3.90
C ILE A 60 1.92 30.74 -5.04
N LEU A 61 0.99 31.67 -5.29
CA LEU A 61 1.19 32.72 -6.29
C LEU A 61 2.05 33.86 -5.72
N LYS A 62 3.12 34.25 -6.44
CA LYS A 62 3.84 35.50 -6.14
C LYS A 62 2.89 36.68 -6.41
N ASN A 63 2.68 37.53 -5.41
CA ASN A 63 1.87 38.77 -5.40
C ASN A 63 0.44 38.69 -4.83
N SER A 64 0.00 37.55 -4.31
CA SER A 64 -1.14 37.55 -3.38
C SER A 64 -0.68 36.94 -2.06
N SER A 65 -0.78 37.73 -1.00
CA SER A 65 -0.42 37.32 0.36
C SER A 65 -1.23 36.13 0.88
N PHE A 66 -2.27 35.68 0.15
CA PHE A 66 -3.26 34.72 0.64
C PHE A 66 -3.79 33.70 -0.38
N SER A 67 -3.34 33.65 -1.64
CA SER A 67 -3.87 32.67 -2.59
C SER A 67 -2.95 31.45 -2.71
N SER A 68 -3.24 30.43 -1.89
CA SER A 68 -2.73 29.09 -2.07
C SER A 68 -3.75 28.24 -2.82
N VAL A 69 -3.31 27.49 -3.83
CA VAL A 69 -4.13 26.48 -4.51
C VAL A 69 -3.66 25.11 -4.07
N ASN A 70 -4.59 24.30 -3.56
CA ASN A 70 -4.31 22.93 -3.15
C ASN A 70 -4.75 21.96 -4.26
N GLY A 71 -3.91 20.96 -4.53
CA GLY A 71 -4.30 19.79 -5.33
C GLY A 71 -5.24 18.87 -4.55
N SER A 72 -5.77 17.86 -5.22
CA SER A 72 -6.66 16.84 -4.64
C SER A 72 -6.03 15.99 -3.53
N GLY A 73 -4.70 15.97 -3.48
CA GLY A 73 -3.94 15.14 -2.54
C GLY A 73 -3.87 13.67 -2.93
N THR A 74 -3.05 12.92 -2.22
CA THR A 74 -2.84 11.47 -2.39
C THR A 74 -2.62 10.85 -1.02
N MET A 75 -3.46 9.88 -0.66
CA MET A 75 -3.31 9.13 0.58
C MET A 75 -2.27 8.03 0.39
N ILE A 76 -1.25 8.01 1.24
CA ILE A 76 -0.22 6.98 1.28
C ILE A 76 -0.39 6.21 2.59
N LEU A 77 -0.46 4.88 2.50
CA LEU A 77 -0.60 4.01 3.64
C LEU A 77 0.49 2.93 3.58
N ILE A 78 1.40 2.96 4.54
CA ILE A 78 2.49 2.00 4.66
C ILE A 78 2.13 1.05 5.80
N ARG A 79 2.03 -0.22 5.43
CA ARG A 79 1.80 -1.32 6.36
C ARG A 79 2.93 -2.30 6.22
N GLU A 80 3.30 -2.91 7.34
CA GLU A 80 4.05 -4.15 7.30
C GLU A 80 3.18 -5.18 6.59
N VAL A 81 3.74 -5.82 5.58
CA VAL A 81 3.12 -7.01 4.99
C VAL A 81 3.42 -8.12 5.98
N GLU A 82 2.45 -8.49 6.81
CA GLU A 82 2.41 -9.87 7.26
C GLU A 82 2.25 -10.69 6.00
N GLN A 83 3.33 -11.37 5.60
CA GLN A 83 3.30 -12.31 4.50
C GLN A 83 2.47 -13.49 4.99
N THR A 84 1.14 -13.33 4.96
CA THR A 84 0.24 -14.45 4.94
C THR A 84 0.59 -15.16 3.65
N ASP A 85 1.45 -16.19 3.74
CA ASP A 85 1.59 -17.16 2.67
C ASP A 85 0.18 -17.43 2.17
N CYS A 86 -0.08 -17.17 0.90
CA CYS A 86 -1.33 -17.56 0.29
C CYS A 86 -1.45 -19.05 0.56
N SER A 87 -2.25 -19.45 1.56
CA SER A 87 -2.34 -20.84 1.95
C SER A 87 -2.79 -21.56 0.69
N ASN A 88 -1.94 -22.43 0.14
CA ASN A 88 -2.32 -23.26 -0.99
C ASN A 88 -3.63 -23.95 -0.57
N SER A 89 -4.73 -23.57 -1.22
CA SER A 89 -6.03 -24.19 -1.02
C SER A 89 -5.81 -25.70 -1.09
N SER A 90 -6.04 -26.42 0.02
CA SER A 90 -5.70 -27.84 0.13
C SER A 90 -6.71 -28.73 -0.60
N TRP A 91 -7.21 -28.27 -1.74
CA TRP A 91 -8.20 -28.94 -2.56
C TRP A 91 -7.73 -30.35 -2.97
N GLY A 92 -6.41 -30.55 -3.14
CA GLY A 92 -5.81 -31.86 -3.39
C GLY A 92 -5.97 -32.86 -2.23
N ILE A 93 -5.95 -32.38 -0.97
CA ILE A 93 -6.14 -33.24 0.21
C ILE A 93 -7.59 -33.72 0.27
N TYR A 94 -8.55 -32.82 0.04
CA TYR A 94 -9.97 -33.19 0.00
C TYR A 94 -10.29 -34.17 -1.14
N GLY A 95 -9.67 -33.98 -2.31
CA GLY A 95 -9.81 -34.92 -3.43
C GLY A 95 -9.32 -36.32 -3.09
N LEU A 96 -8.15 -36.44 -2.46
CA LEU A 96 -7.60 -37.73 -2.02
C LEU A 96 -8.51 -38.42 -0.99
N ILE A 97 -9.04 -37.67 -0.01
CA ILE A 97 -9.94 -38.22 1.01
C ILE A 97 -11.20 -38.82 0.37
N VAL A 98 -11.82 -38.14 -0.59
CA VAL A 98 -13.03 -38.63 -1.27
C VAL A 98 -12.75 -39.91 -2.04
N VAL A 99 -11.64 -39.99 -2.79
CA VAL A 99 -11.27 -41.19 -3.55
C VAL A 99 -11.06 -42.38 -2.61
N VAL A 100 -10.33 -42.18 -1.50
CA VAL A 100 -10.09 -43.22 -0.50
C VAL A 100 -11.42 -43.71 0.10
N ALA A 101 -12.31 -42.80 0.49
CA ALA A 101 -13.62 -43.16 1.05
C ALA A 101 -14.49 -43.99 0.07
N LEU A 102 -14.49 -43.62 -1.22
CA LEU A 102 -15.20 -44.36 -2.26
C LEU A 102 -14.63 -45.76 -2.46
N LEU A 103 -13.30 -45.90 -2.52
CA LEU A 103 -12.63 -47.19 -2.66
C LEU A 103 -12.93 -48.12 -1.47
N PHE A 104 -12.87 -47.59 -0.24
CA PHE A 104 -13.25 -48.37 0.95
C PHE A 104 -14.71 -48.81 0.91
N SER A 105 -15.62 -47.96 0.44
CA SER A 105 -17.05 -48.29 0.34
C SER A 105 -17.32 -49.39 -0.70
N VAL A 106 -16.62 -49.36 -1.83
CA VAL A 106 -16.68 -50.43 -2.84
C VAL A 106 -16.12 -51.73 -2.26
N LEU A 107 -14.98 -51.67 -1.59
CA LEU A 107 -14.33 -52.84 -1.01
C LEU A 107 -15.23 -53.52 0.03
N THR A 108 -15.82 -52.76 0.96
CA THR A 108 -16.76 -53.31 1.95
C THR A 108 -17.96 -53.94 1.27
N CYS A 109 -18.58 -53.27 0.29
CA CYS A 109 -19.68 -53.82 -0.50
C CYS A 109 -19.31 -55.15 -1.18
N CYS A 110 -18.15 -55.21 -1.84
CA CYS A 110 -17.66 -56.44 -2.48
C CYS A 110 -17.44 -57.58 -1.47
N THR A 111 -16.91 -57.27 -0.28
CA THR A 111 -16.72 -58.29 0.76
C THR A 111 -18.05 -58.80 1.31
N PHE A 112 -19.04 -57.92 1.55
CA PHE A 112 -20.36 -58.33 1.99
C PHE A 112 -21.10 -59.16 0.92
N TYR A 113 -20.99 -58.79 -0.36
CA TYR A 113 -21.59 -59.55 -1.46
C TYR A 113 -20.94 -60.91 -1.68
N ARG A 114 -19.66 -61.07 -1.36
CA ARG A 114 -18.94 -62.34 -1.49
C ARG A 114 -19.18 -63.30 -0.31
N VAL A 115 -19.57 -62.76 0.84
CA VAL A 115 -19.81 -63.52 2.08
C VAL A 115 -21.27 -63.97 2.22
N ASN A 116 -22.20 -63.31 1.53
CA ASN A 116 -23.63 -63.64 1.50
C ASN A 116 -24.01 -64.40 0.22
#